data_AF-A0AAV1V7H4-F1
#
_entry.id   AF-A0AAV1V7H4-F1
#
_cell.length_a   1.000
_cell.length_b   1.000
_cell.length_c   1.000
_cell.angle_alpha   90.00
_cell.angle_beta   90.00
_cell.angle_gamma   90.00
#
_symmetry.space_group_name_H-M   'P 1'
#
loop_
_entity.id
_entity.type
_entity.pdbx_description
1 polymer ?
#
loop_
_entity_poly.entity_id
_entity_poly.type
_entity_poly.pdbx_seq_one_letter_code
_entity_poly.pdbx_strand_id
1 'polypeptide(L)' 'MYNPAKFATEKITRLRSLCIASSGVAHRHHIRDGTDDDWSIIVRLVEGTIACRRMPSFLTQVLMSEERLR' A
#
# COMPACT_ATOMS: atom_id res chain seq x y z
N MET A 1 -8.22 0.35 12.95
CA MET A 1 -7.23 -0.25 13.89
C MET A 1 -6.53 -1.44 13.23
N TYR A 2 -5.23 -1.66 13.49
CA TYR A 2 -4.48 -2.82 12.97
C TYR A 2 -4.96 -4.08 13.69
N ASN A 3 -5.53 -5.04 12.96
CA ASN A 3 -6.01 -6.30 13.52
C ASN A 3 -5.21 -7.48 12.95
N PRO A 4 -4.13 -7.91 13.63
CA PRO A 4 -3.29 -9.02 13.17
C PRO A 4 -4.01 -10.37 13.18
N ALA A 5 -5.10 -10.53 13.95
CA ALA A 5 -5.85 -11.78 14.02
C ALA A 5 -6.59 -12.13 12.71
N LYS A 6 -6.71 -11.17 11.77
CA LYS A 6 -7.29 -11.39 10.44
C LYS A 6 -6.29 -11.92 9.41
N PHE A 7 -5.01 -12.04 9.75
CA PHE A 7 -3.97 -12.37 8.78
C PHE A 7 -3.09 -13.53 9.28
N ALA A 8 -2.75 -14.43 8.36
CA ALA A 8 -1.67 -15.38 8.59
C ALA A 8 -0.33 -14.63 8.78
N THR A 9 0.56 -15.17 9.60
CA THR A 9 1.87 -14.58 9.94
C THR A 9 2.71 -14.26 8.70
N GLU A 10 2.64 -15.09 7.66
CA GLU A 10 3.31 -14.87 6.38
C GLU A 10 2.79 -13.63 5.66
N LYS A 11 1.46 -13.45 5.64
CA LYS A 11 0.81 -12.29 5.03
C LYS A 11 1.12 -11.01 5.79
N ILE A 12 1.21 -11.06 7.12
CA ILE A 12 1.67 -9.92 7.95
C ILE A 12 3.10 -9.53 7.56
N THR A 13 4.00 -10.51 7.46
CA THR A 13 5.41 -10.25 7.11
C THR A 13 5.54 -9.62 5.72
N ARG A 14 4.77 -10.12 4.75
CA ARG A 14 4.73 -9.60 3.38
C ARG A 14 4.14 -8.19 3.28
N LEU A 15 3.02 -7.93 3.94
CA LEU A 15 2.44 -6.58 3.97
C LEU A 15 3.36 -5.59 4.70
N ARG A 16 4.05 -6.04 5.75
CA ARG A 16 5.02 -5.23 6.48
C ARG A 16 6.22 -4.87 5.61
N SER A 17 6.72 -5.78 4.77
CA SER A 17 7.85 -5.48 3.88
C SER A 17 7.47 -4.42 2.83
N LEU A 18 6.25 -4.46 2.29
CA LEU A 18 5.74 -3.44 1.36
C LEU A 18 5.64 -2.05 2.00
N CYS A 19 5.34 -1.98 3.29
CA CYS A 19 5.20 -0.72 4.00
C CYS A 19 6.53 -0.15 4.54
N ILE A 20 7.57 -0.98 4.60
CA ILE A 20 8.94 -0.58 4.93
C ILE A 20 9.75 -0.31 3.65
N ALA A 21 9.42 -0.97 2.54
CA ALA A 21 10.05 -0.76 1.25
C ALA A 21 9.84 0.68 0.79
N SER A 22 10.87 1.50 1.01
CA SER A 22 11.03 2.77 0.31
C SER A 22 11.12 2.43 -1.17
N SER A 23 10.14 2.85 -1.96
CA SER A 23 10.32 2.91 -3.41
C SER A 23 11.56 3.77 -3.66
N GLY A 24 12.66 3.12 -4.03
CA GLY A 24 13.89 3.80 -4.43
C GLY A 24 13.55 4.84 -5.49
N VAL A 25 14.24 5.98 -5.42
CA VAL A 25 14.22 7.13 -6.35
C VAL A 25 13.02 7.12 -7.29
N ALA A 26 11.98 7.85 -6.87
CA ALA A 26 10.82 8.27 -7.65
C ALA A 26 11.00 8.02 -9.16
N HIS A 27 10.48 6.89 -9.64
CA HIS A 27 10.22 6.74 -11.05
C HIS A 27 9.21 7.84 -11.42
N ARG A 28 9.73 8.81 -12.14
CA ARG A 28 9.00 9.93 -12.70
C ARG A 28 7.85 9.35 -13.54
N HIS A 29 6.63 9.53 -13.05
CA HIS A 29 5.39 9.67 -13.83
C HIS A 29 4.69 8.44 -14.42
N HIS A 30 4.74 7.27 -13.78
CA HIS A 30 3.72 6.26 -14.08
C HIS A 30 3.35 5.46 -12.83
N ILE A 31 2.07 5.53 -12.43
CA ILE A 31 1.49 4.48 -11.60
C ILE A 31 1.73 3.14 -12.31
N ARG A 32 2.48 2.24 -11.66
CA ARG A 32 2.61 0.84 -12.11
C ARG A 32 1.32 0.09 -11.83
N ASP A 33 1.12 -1.03 -12.52
CA ASP A 33 0.04 -1.96 -12.18
C ASP A 33 0.14 -2.36 -10.69
N GLY A 34 -0.99 -2.25 -9.99
CA GLY A 34 -1.11 -2.65 -8.59
C GLY A 34 -1.09 -4.17 -8.46
N THR A 35 -0.35 -4.69 -7.48
CA THR A 35 -0.38 -6.11 -7.13
C THR A 35 -1.60 -6.44 -6.27
N ASP A 36 -1.96 -7.71 -6.16
CA ASP A 36 -3.03 -8.16 -5.23
C ASP A 36 -2.79 -7.70 -3.79
N ASP A 37 -1.53 -7.58 -3.37
CA ASP A 37 -1.18 -7.08 -2.05
C ASP A 37 -1.40 -5.56 -1.92
N ASP A 38 -1.06 -4.79 -2.97
CA ASP A 38 -1.30 -3.34 -3.01
C ASP A 38 -2.81 -3.04 -2.90
N TRP A 39 -3.62 -3.77 -3.66
CA TRP A 39 -5.09 -3.68 -3.59
C TRP A 39 -5.64 -4.14 -2.25
N SER A 40 -5.08 -5.22 -1.67
CA SER A 40 -5.43 -5.66 -0.34
C SER A 40 -5.12 -4.60 0.72
N ILE A 41 -4.09 -3.76 0.55
CA ILE A 41 -3.79 -2.66 1.46
C ILE A 41 -4.84 -1.55 1.30
N ILE A 42 -5.18 -1.16 0.06
CA ILE A 42 -6.18 -0.12 -0.24
C ILE A 42 -7.55 -0.48 0.37
N VAL A 43 -8.07 -1.67 0.05
CA VAL A 43 -9.38 -2.12 0.53
C VAL A 43 -9.45 -2.10 2.06
N ARG A 44 -8.39 -2.56 2.73
CA ARG A 44 -8.37 -2.65 4.19
C ARG A 44 -8.21 -1.28 4.85
N LEU A 45 -7.52 -0.33 4.21
CA LEU A 45 -7.49 1.06 4.64
C LEU A 45 -8.92 1.65 4.63
N VAL A 46 -9.67 1.44 3.55
CA VAL A 46 -11.07 1.89 3.41
C VAL A 46 -11.98 1.24 4.46
N GLU A 47 -11.79 -0.05 4.72
CA GLU A 47 -12.52 -0.79 5.76
C GLU A 47 -12.08 -0.43 7.21
N GLY A 48 -11.11 0.50 7.38
CA GLY A 48 -10.59 0.89 8.70
C GLY A 48 -9.74 -0.19 9.38
N THR A 49 -9.38 -1.25 8.67
CA THR A 49 -8.49 -2.31 9.15
C THR A 49 -7.07 -1.95 8.73
N ILE A 50 -6.32 -1.28 9.62
CA ILE A 50 -5.00 -0.76 9.29
C ILE A 50 -4.08 -1.93 8.94
N ALA A 51 -3.61 -2.02 7.69
CA ALA A 51 -2.66 -3.05 7.26
C ALA A 51 -1.21 -2.64 7.60
N CYS A 52 -0.93 -1.33 7.70
CA CYS A 52 0.43 -0.80 7.84
C CYS A 52 0.53 0.42 8.77
N ARG A 53 1.63 0.50 9.52
CA ARG A 53 1.94 1.63 10.42
C ARG A 53 2.38 2.90 9.69
N ARG A 54 2.90 2.76 8.47
CA ARG A 54 3.32 3.86 7.60
C ARG A 54 2.55 3.77 6.30
N MET A 55 2.19 4.91 5.72
CA MET A 55 1.60 4.97 4.38
C MET A 55 2.60 4.41 3.35
N PRO A 56 2.26 3.35 2.60
CA PRO A 56 3.04 2.89 1.46
C PRO A 56 3.30 4.01 0.45
N SER A 57 4.47 3.99 -0.17
CA SER A 57 4.86 4.95 -1.22
C SER A 57 3.96 4.91 -2.45
N PHE A 58 3.44 3.73 -2.82
CA PHE A 58 2.52 3.59 -3.97
C PHE A 58 1.19 4.32 -3.71
N LEU A 59 0.68 4.32 -2.46
CA LEU A 59 -0.53 5.08 -2.12
C LEU A 59 -0.30 6.58 -2.28
N THR A 60 0.89 7.05 -1.89
CA THR A 60 1.27 8.45 -2.13
C THR A 60 1.24 8.77 -3.62
N GLN A 61 1.73 7.87 -4.50
CA GLN A 61 1.71 8.06 -5.96
C GLN A 61 0.27 8.12 -6.52
N VAL A 62 -0.63 7.24 -6.08
CA VAL A 62 -2.05 7.26 -6.51
C VAL A 62 -2.75 8.57 -6.15
N LEU A 63 -2.34 9.22 -5.06
CA LEU A 63 -2.93 10.48 -4.60
C LEU A 63 -2.30 11.72 -5.27
N MET A 64 -1.23 11.57 -6.05
CA MET A 64 -0.58 12.66 -6.76
C MET A 64 -1.54 13.27 -7.79
N SER A 65 -1.49 14.58 -7.95
CA SER A 65 -2.43 15.30 -8.83
C SER A 65 -2.19 15.00 -10.30
N GLU A 66 -0.95 14.67 -10.65
CA GLU A 66 -0.47 14.32 -11.98
C GLU A 66 -1.05 12.99 -12.50
N GLU A 67 -1.43 12.10 -11.59
CA GLU A 67 -1.94 10.76 -11.91
C GLU A 67 -3.47 10.68 -11.83
N ARG A 68 -4.15 11.80 -11.57
CA ARG A 68 -5.62 11.85 -11.53
C ARG A 68 -6.19 11.69 -12.93
N LEU A 69 -7.20 10.83 -13.07
CA LEU A 69 -8.04 10.77 -14.27
C LEU A 69 -8.67 12.15 -14.50
N ARG A 70 -8.44 12.73 -15.68
CA ARG A 70 -9.05 13.99 -16.12
C ARG A 70 -10.41 13.75 -16.76
#